data_AF-A0AAV3RRQ9-F1
#
_entry.id   AF-A0AAV3RRQ9-F1
#
_cell.length_a   1.000
_cell.length_b   1.000
_cell.length_c   1.000
_cell.angle_alpha   90.00
_cell.angle_beta   90.00
_cell.angle_gamma   90.00
#
_symmetry.space_group_name_H-M   'P 1'
#
loop_
_entity.id
_entity.type
_entity.pdbx_description
1 polymer ?
#
loop_
_entity_poly.entity_id
_entity_poly.type
_entity_poly.pdbx_seq_one_letter_code
_entity_poly.pdbx_strand_id
1 'polypeptide(L)'
;MSPVVCPIPFAMWGIDLVGPFLKPPVRYKDVVVAVDYFSKWVEAAPLRSMTANAIEEFLWKNITNWYGVPKILVPDNGLQFDAKVIKEMCTKLGIEHNFALGHRAWNLRDRRTLREADHTWHRVYLKKYYA
;
A
#
# COMPACT_ATOMS: atom_id res chain seq x y z
N MET A 1 0.11 -13.65 20.29
CA MET A 1 -0.50 -13.33 18.99
C MET A 1 0.24 -14.11 17.92
N SER A 2 -0.46 -14.92 17.12
CA SER A 2 0.16 -15.70 16.03
C SER A 2 0.45 -14.80 14.83
N PRO A 3 1.56 -15.01 14.10
CA PRO A 3 1.87 -14.26 12.90
C PRO A 3 0.82 -14.53 11.81
N VAL A 4 0.43 -13.46 11.11
CA VAL A 4 -0.27 -13.53 9.83
C VAL A 4 0.73 -14.08 8.82
N VAL A 5 0.55 -15.34 8.43
CA VAL A 5 1.37 -16.00 7.40
C VAL A 5 0.50 -16.15 6.16
N CYS A 6 0.86 -15.49 5.06
CA CYS A 6 0.29 -15.76 3.76
C CYS A 6 1.28 -16.62 2.95
N PRO A 7 0.99 -17.90 2.66
CA PRO A 7 1.93 -18.77 1.94
C PRO A 7 1.88 -18.58 0.41
N ILE A 8 1.03 -17.67 -0.08
CA ILE A 8 0.78 -17.46 -1.51
C ILE A 8 1.28 -16.06 -1.88
N PRO A 9 2.25 -15.94 -2.83
CA PRO A 9 2.67 -14.65 -3.37
C PRO A 9 1.48 -13.83 -3.89
N PHE A 10 1.50 -12.53 -3.61
CA PHE A 10 0.53 -11.53 -4.11
C PHE A 10 -0.92 -11.73 -3.65
N ALA A 11 -1.18 -12.70 -2.77
CA ALA A 11 -2.52 -12.94 -2.24
C ALA A 11 -2.92 -11.94 -1.14
N MET A 12 -1.94 -11.35 -0.44
CA MET A 12 -2.18 -10.42 0.66
C MET A 12 -1.26 -9.22 0.54
N TRP A 13 -1.87 -8.03 0.49
CA TRP A 13 -1.14 -6.77 0.38
C TRP A 13 -1.43 -5.87 1.56
N GLY A 14 -0.38 -5.30 2.15
CA GLY A 14 -0.47 -4.21 3.10
C GLY A 14 -0.40 -2.90 2.33
N ILE A 15 -1.31 -1.96 2.58
CA ILE A 15 -1.30 -0.65 1.91
C ILE A 15 -1.20 0.47 2.94
N ASP A 16 -0.36 1.45 2.64
CA ASP A 16 -0.06 2.59 3.50
C ASP A 16 0.08 3.87 2.67
N LEU A 17 -0.11 5.02 3.34
CA LEU A 17 0.11 6.33 2.78
C LEU A 17 1.21 7.06 3.55
N VAL A 18 2.29 7.35 2.84
CA VAL A 18 3.42 8.10 3.38
C VAL A 18 3.16 9.58 3.09
N GLY A 19 3.11 10.34 4.20
CA GLY A 19 2.52 11.68 4.28
C GLY A 19 3.19 12.79 3.46
N PRO A 20 2.78 14.05 3.70
CA PRO A 20 3.00 15.11 2.74
C PRO A 20 4.47 15.49 2.63
N PHE A 21 5.06 15.26 1.46
CA PHE A 21 6.39 15.71 1.09
C PHE A 21 6.36 17.23 0.82
N LEU A 22 6.74 18.00 1.83
CA LEU A 22 6.76 19.47 1.82
C LEU A 22 7.96 20.06 1.04
N LYS A 23 8.18 19.67 -0.23
CA LYS A 23 9.22 20.29 -1.06
C LYS A 23 8.67 20.87 -2.37
N PRO A 24 8.72 22.20 -2.57
CA PRO A 24 8.53 22.81 -3.88
C PRO A 24 9.66 22.39 -4.84
N PRO A 25 9.43 22.25 -6.17
CA PRO A 25 8.21 22.51 -6.92
C PRO A 25 7.45 21.22 -7.28
N VAL A 26 7.20 20.33 -6.31
CA VAL A 26 6.74 18.98 -6.64
C VAL A 26 5.22 18.90 -6.75
N ARG A 27 4.73 18.38 -7.89
CA ARG A 27 3.30 18.21 -8.23
C ARG A 27 2.59 17.11 -7.41
N TYR A 28 3.35 16.33 -6.66
CA TYR A 28 2.91 15.16 -5.90
C TYR A 28 3.21 15.40 -4.42
N LYS A 29 2.17 15.31 -3.60
CA LYS A 29 2.24 15.63 -2.18
C LYS A 29 2.48 14.40 -1.34
N ASP A 30 1.99 13.24 -1.77
CA ASP A 30 1.97 12.04 -0.94
C ASP A 30 2.43 10.84 -1.77
N VAL A 31 2.74 9.73 -1.12
CA VAL A 31 3.07 8.47 -1.81
C VAL A 31 2.20 7.36 -1.24
N VAL A 32 1.53 6.62 -2.11
CA VAL A 32 0.89 5.36 -1.74
C VAL A 32 1.90 4.23 -1.90
N VAL A 33 1.96 3.34 -0.91
CA VAL A 33 2.85 2.18 -0.88
C VAL A 33 2.01 0.94 -0.62
N ALA A 34 2.25 -0.13 -1.36
CA ALA A 34 1.69 -1.44 -1.10
C ALA A 34 2.79 -2.51 -1.03
N VAL A 35 2.71 -3.40 -0.05
CA VAL A 35 3.70 -4.44 0.22
C VAL A 35 3.02 -5.81 0.19
N ASP A 36 3.51 -6.72 -0.65
CA ASP A 36 3.10 -8.12 -0.62
C ASP A 36 3.66 -8.80 0.64
N TYR A 37 2.79 -9.45 1.40
CA TYR A 37 3.18 -10.03 2.68
C TYR A 37 4.09 -11.26 2.56
N PHE A 38 4.01 -12.01 1.46
CA PHE A 38 4.81 -13.22 1.24
C PHE A 38 6.22 -12.88 0.76
N SER A 39 6.32 -12.25 -0.41
CA SER A 39 7.58 -11.98 -1.08
C SER A 39 8.31 -10.75 -0.54
N LYS A 40 7.61 -9.91 0.24
CA LYS A 40 8.07 -8.56 0.61
C LYS A 40 8.29 -7.66 -0.61
N TRP A 41 7.69 -8.00 -1.75
CA TRP A 41 7.63 -7.12 -2.91
C TRP A 41 6.87 -5.85 -2.56
N VAL A 42 7.27 -4.73 -3.16
CA VAL A 42 6.65 -3.45 -2.85
C VAL A 42 6.39 -2.68 -4.13
N GLU A 43 5.22 -2.07 -4.19
CA GLU A 43 4.81 -1.11 -5.18
C GLU A 43 4.61 0.25 -4.52
N ALA A 44 5.01 1.32 -5.19
CA ALA A 44 4.71 2.66 -4.72
C ALA A 44 4.44 3.63 -5.87
N ALA A 45 3.57 4.61 -5.64
CA ALA A 45 3.26 5.63 -6.61
C ALA A 45 3.08 7.00 -5.95
N PRO A 46 3.61 8.08 -6.57
CA PRO A 46 3.37 9.42 -6.09
C PRO A 46 1.92 9.83 -6.37
N LEU A 47 1.26 10.43 -5.38
CA LEU A 47 -0.10 10.95 -5.45
C LEU A 47 -0.11 12.48 -5.44
N ARG A 48 -0.89 13.07 -6.35
CA ARG A 48 -1.12 14.53 -6.37
C ARG A 48 -1.99 14.99 -5.21
N SER A 49 -2.88 14.09 -4.77
CA SER A 49 -3.78 14.26 -3.63
C SER A 49 -4.09 12.90 -3.01
N MET A 50 -4.18 12.84 -1.69
CA MET A 50 -4.63 11.67 -0.92
C MET A 50 -6.14 11.46 -1.06
N THR A 51 -6.60 11.17 -2.27
CA THR A 51 -8.01 10.87 -2.55
C THR A 51 -8.19 9.37 -2.72
N ALA A 52 -9.35 8.86 -2.30
CA ALA A 52 -9.67 7.44 -2.42
C ALA A 52 -9.68 6.97 -3.89
N ASN A 53 -10.09 7.80 -4.84
CA ASN A 53 -10.02 7.48 -6.28
C ASN A 53 -8.58 7.29 -6.76
N ALA A 54 -7.62 8.08 -6.25
CA ALA A 54 -6.22 7.94 -6.62
C ALA A 54 -5.62 6.63 -6.06
N ILE A 55 -6.08 6.21 -4.87
CA ILE A 55 -5.71 4.92 -4.28
C ILE A 55 -6.33 3.77 -5.06
N GLU A 56 -7.59 3.86 -5.45
CA GLU A 56 -8.27 2.87 -6.31
C GLU A 56 -7.53 2.69 -7.63
N GLU A 57 -7.18 3.80 -8.29
CA GLU A 57 -6.43 3.79 -9.54
C GLU A 57 -5.07 3.10 -9.38
N PHE A 58 -4.36 3.36 -8.27
CA PHE A 58 -3.12 2.68 -7.94
C PHE A 58 -3.32 1.17 -7.74
N LEU A 59 -4.30 0.75 -6.92
CA LEU A 59 -4.61 -0.66 -6.68
C LEU A 59 -4.96 -1.40 -7.98
N TRP A 60 -5.67 -0.74 -8.89
CA TRP A 60 -6.00 -1.30 -10.19
C TRP A 60 -4.76 -1.41 -11.10
N LYS A 61 -4.07 -0.29 -11.33
CA LYS A 61 -3.01 -0.19 -12.34
C LYS A 61 -1.72 -0.86 -11.93
N ASN A 62 -1.35 -0.79 -10.66
CA ASN A 62 -0.05 -1.24 -10.17
C ASN A 62 -0.12 -2.62 -9.52
N ILE A 63 -1.27 -3.00 -8.94
CA ILE A 63 -1.41 -4.30 -8.29
C ILE A 63 -2.20 -5.27 -9.16
N THR A 64 -3.48 -4.95 -9.39
CA THR A 64 -4.44 -5.89 -10.00
C THR A 64 -4.06 -6.28 -11.42
N ASN A 65 -3.67 -5.32 -12.26
CA ASN A 65 -3.33 -5.59 -13.66
C ASN A 65 -2.06 -6.42 -13.86
N TRP A 66 -1.13 -6.41 -12.91
CA TRP A 66 0.19 -7.05 -13.06
C TRP A 66 0.32 -8.34 -12.27
N TYR A 67 -0.15 -8.33 -11.02
CA TYR A 67 0.01 -9.44 -10.09
C TYR A 67 -1.29 -10.22 -9.88
N GLY A 68 -2.39 -9.78 -10.50
CA GLY A 68 -3.72 -10.34 -10.35
C GLY A 68 -4.48 -9.73 -9.17
N VAL A 69 -5.73 -10.16 -9.00
CA VAL A 69 -6.63 -9.68 -7.94
C VAL A 69 -6.15 -10.22 -6.58
N PRO A 70 -5.79 -9.34 -5.62
CA PRO A 70 -5.46 -9.77 -4.26
C PRO A 70 -6.62 -10.49 -3.60
N LYS A 71 -6.34 -11.44 -2.71
CA LYS A 71 -7.39 -12.02 -1.85
C LYS A 71 -7.71 -11.13 -0.68
N ILE A 72 -6.69 -10.49 -0.09
CA ILE A 72 -6.81 -9.70 1.12
C ILE A 72 -6.06 -8.38 0.93
N LEU A 73 -6.75 -7.27 1.17
CA LEU A 73 -6.16 -5.94 1.28
C LEU A 73 -6.19 -5.51 2.75
N VAL A 74 -5.01 -5.22 3.29
CA VAL A 74 -4.80 -4.81 4.68
C VAL A 74 -4.39 -3.34 4.71
N PRO A 75 -5.34 -2.41 4.78
CA PRO A 75 -5.02 -1.00 4.93
C PRO A 75 -4.40 -0.70 6.30
N ASP A 76 -3.50 0.27 6.35
CA ASP A 76 -3.24 1.01 7.57
C ASP A 76 -4.52 1.73 8.03
N ASN A 77 -4.63 2.09 9.31
CA ASN A 77 -5.89 2.66 9.85
C ASN A 77 -6.18 4.10 9.38
N GLY A 78 -5.74 4.50 8.19
CA GLY A 78 -6.08 5.76 7.55
C GLY A 78 -7.55 5.81 7.11
N LEU A 79 -8.24 6.90 7.45
CA LEU A 79 -9.65 7.15 7.10
C LEU A 79 -9.92 7.07 5.58
N GLN A 80 -8.93 7.39 4.78
CA GLN A 80 -9.00 7.38 3.32
C GLN A 80 -9.15 5.98 2.72
N PHE A 81 -8.71 4.93 3.42
CA PHE A 81 -8.93 3.55 3.00
C PHE A 81 -10.34 3.06 3.36
N ASP A 82 -11.01 3.70 4.32
CA ASP A 82 -12.40 3.38 4.68
C ASP A 82 -13.45 3.97 3.72
N ALA A 83 -12.99 4.66 2.67
CA ALA A 83 -13.84 5.29 1.68
C ALA A 83 -14.71 4.29 0.91
N LYS A 84 -15.95 4.72 0.59
CA LYS A 84 -16.95 3.91 -0.12
C LYS A 84 -16.42 3.34 -1.44
N VAL A 85 -15.65 4.12 -2.20
CA VAL A 85 -15.10 3.71 -3.49
C VAL A 85 -14.16 2.51 -3.37
N ILE A 86 -13.28 2.48 -2.36
CA ILE A 86 -12.38 1.35 -2.11
C ILE A 86 -13.17 0.12 -1.68
N LYS A 87 -14.17 0.28 -0.80
CA LYS A 87 -15.06 -0.82 -0.39
C LYS A 87 -15.85 -1.40 -1.58
N GLU A 88 -16.37 -0.55 -2.46
CA GLU A 88 -17.10 -0.97 -3.66
C GLU A 88 -16.19 -1.71 -4.64
N MET A 89 -14.96 -1.23 -4.88
CA MET A 89 -13.95 -1.92 -5.69
C MET A 89 -13.65 -3.31 -5.10
N CYS A 90 -13.31 -3.37 -3.80
CA CYS A 90 -13.00 -4.64 -3.14
C CYS A 90 -14.18 -5.62 -3.22
N THR A 91 -15.40 -5.15 -3.00
CA THR A 91 -16.62 -5.99 -3.11
C THR A 91 -16.81 -6.52 -4.53
N LYS A 92 -16.65 -5.67 -5.56
CA LYS A 92 -16.80 -6.07 -6.97
C LYS A 92 -15.76 -7.12 -7.39
N LEU A 93 -14.55 -7.03 -6.85
CA LEU A 93 -13.43 -7.92 -7.18
C LEU A 93 -13.32 -9.12 -6.24
N GLY A 94 -14.15 -9.21 -5.19
CA GLY A 94 -14.07 -10.29 -4.21
C GLY A 94 -12.85 -10.21 -3.28
N ILE A 95 -12.31 -9.00 -3.08
CA ILE A 95 -11.17 -8.74 -2.20
C ILE A 95 -11.67 -8.56 -0.77
N GLU A 96 -11.10 -9.31 0.18
CA GLU A 96 -11.35 -9.12 1.60
C GLU A 96 -10.64 -7.86 2.10
N HIS A 97 -11.40 -6.86 2.53
CA HIS A 97 -10.86 -5.59 3.04
C HIS A 97 -10.81 -5.61 4.57
N ASN A 98 -9.62 -5.81 5.15
CA ASN A 98 -9.48 -6.21 6.56
C ASN A 98 -8.60 -5.26 7.41
N PHE A 99 -9.24 -4.29 8.06
CA PHE A 99 -8.59 -3.37 9.04
C PHE A 99 -8.11 -4.06 10.32
N ALA A 100 -8.78 -5.14 10.75
CA ALA A 100 -8.45 -5.87 11.98
C ALA A 100 -7.17 -6.69 11.85
N LEU A 101 -6.77 -7.02 10.61
CA LEU A 101 -5.45 -7.54 10.29
C LEU A 101 -4.41 -6.43 10.26
N GLY A 102 -4.76 -5.17 9.97
CA GLY A 102 -3.83 -4.04 10.04
C GLY A 102 -3.08 -4.03 11.37
N HIS A 103 -3.79 -3.93 12.49
CA HIS A 103 -3.12 -3.93 13.80
C HIS A 103 -2.31 -5.22 14.07
N ARG A 104 -2.73 -6.39 13.61
CA ARG A 104 -2.02 -7.67 13.85
C ARG A 104 -0.83 -7.90 12.93
N ALA A 105 -0.92 -7.42 11.71
CA ALA A 105 0.05 -7.57 10.64
C ALA A 105 1.12 -6.47 10.71
N TRP A 106 0.77 -5.26 11.17
CA TRP A 106 1.70 -4.19 11.54
C TRP A 106 2.43 -4.48 12.88
N ASN A 107 1.80 -5.20 13.83
CA ASN A 107 2.47 -5.63 15.07
C ASN A 107 3.46 -6.78 14.88
N LEU A 108 3.54 -7.37 13.69
CA LEU A 108 4.69 -8.18 13.30
C LEU A 108 5.84 -7.24 12.98
N ARG A 109 6.64 -6.98 14.02
CA ARG A 109 7.97 -6.41 13.90
C ARG A 109 8.79 -7.23 12.91
N ASP A 110 8.75 -6.81 11.66
CA ASP A 110 9.97 -6.71 10.90
C ASP A 110 10.20 -5.23 10.56
N ARG A 111 10.60 -4.50 11.61
CA ARG A 111 11.15 -3.15 11.46
C ARG A 111 12.37 -3.14 10.53
N ARG A 112 12.94 -4.28 10.12
CA ARG A 112 13.94 -4.29 9.04
C ARG A 112 13.29 -4.18 7.68
N THR A 113 12.27 -4.95 7.33
CA THR A 113 11.66 -4.83 5.99
C THR A 113 10.99 -3.48 5.76
N LEU A 114 10.33 -2.89 6.77
CA LEU A 114 9.80 -1.54 6.63
C LEU A 114 10.88 -0.45 6.65
N ARG A 115 12.01 -0.66 7.35
CA ARG A 115 13.15 0.29 7.34
C ARG A 115 14.03 0.10 6.11
N GLU A 116 14.12 -1.09 5.56
CA GLU A 116 14.77 -1.42 4.30
C GLU A 116 13.89 -0.96 3.15
N ALA A 117 12.58 -1.16 3.22
CA ALA A 117 11.61 -0.49 2.36
C ALA A 117 11.78 1.02 2.50
N ASP A 118 11.64 1.61 3.68
CA ASP A 118 11.82 3.06 3.89
C ASP A 118 13.16 3.55 3.32
N HIS A 119 14.28 2.87 3.57
CA HIS A 119 15.57 3.19 2.96
C HIS A 119 15.62 2.95 1.43
N THR A 120 14.91 1.95 0.91
CA THR A 120 14.86 1.58 -0.51
C THR A 120 13.94 2.52 -1.28
N TRP A 121 12.73 2.81 -0.82
CA TRP A 121 11.84 3.83 -1.39
C TRP A 121 12.46 5.22 -1.24
N HIS A 122 13.07 5.58 -0.11
CA HIS A 122 13.76 6.87 0.02
C HIS A 122 14.94 6.98 -0.97
N ARG A 123 15.69 5.91 -1.25
CA ARG A 123 16.78 5.90 -2.25
C ARG A 123 16.31 5.81 -3.70
N VAL A 124 15.27 5.02 -3.98
CA VAL A 124 14.77 4.74 -5.33
C VAL A 124 13.78 5.82 -5.78
N TYR A 125 12.89 6.29 -4.92
CA TYR A 125 11.84 7.26 -5.27
C TYR A 125 12.30 8.71 -5.21
N LEU A 126 13.09 9.12 -4.21
CA LEU A 126 13.62 10.50 -4.22
C LEU A 126 14.52 10.72 -5.44
N LYS A 127 15.30 9.71 -5.85
CA LYS A 127 16.12 9.83 -7.07
C LYS A 127 15.30 9.77 -8.36
N LYS A 128 14.20 9.01 -8.42
CA LYS A 128 13.39 8.85 -9.63
C LYS A 128 12.40 10.00 -9.86
N TYR A 129 11.96 10.67 -8.80
CA TYR A 129 10.92 11.71 -8.88
C TYR A 129 11.37 13.11 -8.42
N TYR A 130 12.57 13.26 -7.84
CA TYR A 130 13.13 14.55 -7.37
C TYR A 130 14.55 14.85 -7.88
N ALA A 131 15.07 14.09 -8.87
CA ALA A 131 16.32 14.42 -9.57
C ALA A 131 16.06 15.13 -10.90
#